data_AF-A0A645FG67-F1
#
_entry.id   AF-A0A645FG67-F1
#
_cell.length_a   1.000
_cell.length_b   1.000
_cell.length_c   1.000
_cell.angle_alpha   90.00
_cell.angle_beta   90.00
_cell.angle_gamma   90.00
#
_symmetry.space_group_name_H-M   'P 1'
#
loop_
_entity.id
_entity.type
_entity.pdbx_description
1 polymer ?
#
loop_
_entity_poly.entity_id
_entity_poly.type
_entity_poly.pdbx_seq_one_letter_code
_entity_poly.pdbx_strand_id
1 'polypeptide(L)'
;MKQVLTIPEIKDGILFQGKVIGIREAYNLFCEEQEAAIHLISQQAQGKEQAPLILNQTMAVEMIAVKTATLSFALKLLAEKTIMLETDYLKGEKSNE
;
A
#
# COMPACT_ATOMS: atom_id res chain seq x y z
N MET A 1 -11.49 1.84 -14.52
CA MET A 1 -10.08 1.87 -14.98
C MET A 1 -9.41 0.55 -14.61
N LYS A 2 -8.82 -0.18 -15.56
CA LYS A 2 -8.00 -1.38 -15.29
C LYS A 2 -6.52 -1.03 -15.47
N GLN A 3 -5.95 -0.46 -14.42
CA GLN A 3 -4.55 -0.68 -14.07
C GLN A 3 -4.56 -1.01 -12.58
N VAL A 4 -4.87 -2.27 -12.29
CA VAL A 4 -4.75 -2.86 -10.96
C VAL A 4 -3.59 -3.84 -11.09
N LEU A 5 -2.47 -3.56 -10.43
CA LEU A 5 -1.48 -4.60 -10.17
C LEU A 5 -2.18 -5.63 -9.29
N THR A 6 -2.51 -6.74 -9.90
CA THR A 6 -3.19 -7.86 -9.28
C THR A 6 -2.24 -8.54 -8.29
N ILE A 7 -2.80 -9.19 -7.27
CA ILE A 7 -2.03 -9.95 -6.27
C ILE A 7 -1.05 -10.95 -6.93
N PRO A 8 -1.37 -11.62 -8.06
CA PRO A 8 -0.42 -12.41 -8.83
C PRO A 8 0.79 -11.63 -9.36
N GLU A 9 0.62 -10.41 -9.88
CA GLU A 9 1.72 -9.59 -10.39
C GLU A 9 2.64 -9.11 -9.24
N ILE A 10 2.05 -8.83 -8.08
CA ILE A 10 2.80 -8.55 -6.84
C ILE A 10 3.58 -9.80 -6.38
N LYS A 11 2.93 -10.98 -6.43
CA LYS A 11 3.55 -12.27 -6.11
C LYS A 11 4.72 -12.58 -7.06
N ASP A 12 4.62 -12.27 -8.34
CA ASP A 12 5.72 -12.46 -9.29
C ASP A 12 6.91 -11.55 -8.98
N GLY A 13 6.65 -10.31 -8.52
CA GLY A 13 7.68 -9.42 -7.98
C GLY A 13 8.37 -9.97 -6.73
N ILE A 14 7.59 -10.50 -5.77
CA ILE A 14 8.12 -11.16 -4.56
C ILE A 14 8.92 -12.42 -4.92
N LEU A 15 8.45 -13.22 -5.88
CA LEU A 15 9.16 -14.42 -6.36
C LEU A 15 10.50 -14.05 -7.02
N PHE A 16 10.59 -12.91 -7.69
CA PHE A 16 11.84 -12.41 -8.27
C PHE A 16 12.87 -12.09 -7.18
N GLN A 17 12.45 -11.47 -6.07
CA GLN A 17 13.28 -11.29 -4.88
C GLN A 17 13.61 -12.62 -4.17
N GLY A 18 12.67 -13.56 -4.13
CA GLY A 18 12.87 -14.88 -3.52
C GLY A 18 14.00 -15.69 -4.17
N LYS A 19 14.39 -15.38 -5.42
CA LYS A 19 15.57 -15.95 -6.07
C LYS A 19 16.90 -15.44 -5.51
N VAL A 20 16.89 -14.30 -4.82
CA VAL A 20 18.09 -13.66 -4.24
C VAL A 20 18.23 -13.97 -2.75
N ILE A 21 17.12 -13.92 -1.99
CA ILE A 21 17.15 -14.02 -0.51
C ILE A 21 16.42 -15.24 0.07
N GLY A 22 15.78 -16.06 -0.76
CA GLY A 22 14.91 -17.15 -0.31
C GLY A 22 13.44 -16.72 -0.26
N ILE A 23 12.52 -17.65 -0.58
CA ILE A 23 11.10 -17.34 -0.76
C ILE A 23 10.39 -16.98 0.56
N ARG A 24 10.83 -17.54 1.69
CA ARG A 24 10.25 -17.24 3.01
C ARG A 24 10.63 -15.84 3.44
N GLU A 25 11.89 -15.49 3.24
CA GLU A 25 12.47 -14.20 3.56
C GLU A 25 11.86 -13.10 2.69
N ALA A 26 11.62 -13.37 1.40
CA ALA A 26 10.92 -12.44 0.52
C ALA A 26 9.46 -12.20 0.94
N TYR A 27 8.77 -13.23 1.46
CA TYR A 27 7.41 -13.07 1.98
C TYR A 27 7.39 -12.23 3.26
N ASN A 28 8.29 -12.52 4.22
CA ASN A 28 8.40 -11.75 5.46
C ASN A 28 8.69 -10.28 5.16
N LEU A 29 9.66 -10.01 4.26
CA LEU A 29 9.99 -8.66 3.81
C LEU A 29 8.76 -7.95 3.21
N PHE A 30 7.99 -8.63 2.37
CA PHE A 30 6.78 -8.05 1.80
C PHE A 30 5.74 -7.69 2.86
N CYS A 31 5.52 -8.56 3.85
CA CYS A 31 4.62 -8.28 4.97
C CYS A 31 5.07 -7.07 5.79
N GLU A 32 6.35 -7.02 6.17
CA GLU A 32 6.94 -5.89 6.90
C GLU A 32 6.76 -4.57 6.13
N GLU A 33 7.05 -4.59 4.83
CA GLU A 33 6.91 -3.42 3.97
C GLU A 33 5.45 -3.03 3.71
N GLN A 34 4.52 -3.99 3.74
CA GLN A 34 3.09 -3.74 3.66
C GLN A 34 2.57 -3.05 4.92
N GLU A 35 2.94 -3.54 6.10
CA GLU A 35 2.56 -2.95 7.38
C GLU A 35 3.13 -1.52 7.50
N ALA A 36 4.40 -1.34 7.12
CA ALA A 36 5.04 -0.02 7.10
C ALA A 36 4.31 0.96 6.15
N ALA A 37 3.94 0.50 4.95
CA ALA A 37 3.20 1.32 3.99
C ALA A 37 1.81 1.73 4.52
N ILE A 38 1.07 0.82 5.13
CA ILE A 38 -0.24 1.12 5.75
C ILE A 38 -0.07 2.18 6.85
N HIS A 39 0.91 2.00 7.73
CA HIS A 39 1.17 2.94 8.81
C HIS A 39 1.56 4.33 8.28
N LEU A 40 2.39 4.39 7.26
CA LEU A 40 2.80 5.64 6.61
C LEU A 40 1.62 6.40 6.01
N ILE A 41 0.82 5.72 5.17
CA ILE A 41 -0.33 6.32 4.50
C ILE A 41 -1.39 6.76 5.51
N SER A 42 -1.61 5.98 6.58
CA SER A 42 -2.50 6.36 7.68
C SER A 42 -2.06 7.65 8.37
N GLN A 43 -0.76 7.79 8.67
CA GLN A 43 -0.22 9.02 9.25
C GLN A 43 -0.34 10.22 8.30
N GLN A 44 -0.07 10.03 7.01
CA GLN A 44 -0.23 11.08 6.00
C GLN A 44 -1.67 11.55 5.87
N ALA A 45 -2.63 10.62 5.85
CA ALA A 45 -4.06 10.95 5.81
C ALA A 45 -4.52 11.74 7.05
N GLN A 46 -3.86 11.55 8.19
CA GLN A 46 -4.11 12.29 9.44
C GLN A 46 -3.35 13.62 9.53
N GLY A 47 -2.63 14.04 8.47
CA GLY A 47 -1.88 15.28 8.46
C GLY A 47 -0.66 15.29 9.38
N LYS A 48 -0.11 14.12 9.75
CA LYS A 48 1.10 14.03 10.57
C LYS A 48 2.32 14.33 9.70
N GLU A 49 2.95 15.51 9.89
CA GLU A 49 4.02 16.10 9.05
C GLU A 49 5.30 15.27 8.89
N GLN A 50 5.47 14.14 9.59
CA GLN A 50 6.77 13.48 9.75
C GLN A 50 6.98 12.25 8.86
N ALA A 51 6.11 12.00 7.87
CA ALA A 51 6.21 10.85 6.99
C ALA A 51 7.17 11.11 5.80
N PRO A 52 8.39 10.55 5.77
CA PRO A 52 9.31 10.75 4.63
C PRO A 52 8.75 10.16 3.34
N LEU A 53 8.94 10.87 2.22
CA LEU A 53 8.62 10.34 0.88
C LEU A 53 9.56 9.18 0.56
N ILE A 54 9.00 7.99 0.33
CA ILE A 54 9.74 6.73 0.16
C ILE A 54 10.76 6.78 -1.00
N LEU A 55 10.51 7.56 -2.05
CA LEU A 55 11.39 7.65 -3.22
C LEU A 55 12.54 8.65 -3.06
N ASN A 56 12.73 9.26 -1.90
CA ASN A 56 13.82 10.21 -1.65
C ASN A 56 15.15 9.53 -1.27
N GLN A 57 15.27 8.21 -1.40
CA GLN A 57 16.48 7.45 -1.08
C GLN A 57 16.91 6.58 -2.26
N THR A 58 18.22 6.49 -2.49
CA THR A 58 18.78 5.50 -3.42
C THR A 58 18.52 4.10 -2.88
N MET A 59 17.85 3.27 -3.68
CA MET A 59 17.53 1.88 -3.30
C MET A 59 17.69 0.95 -4.50
N ALA A 60 17.96 -0.33 -4.23
CA ALA A 60 18.03 -1.37 -5.25
C ALA A 60 16.68 -1.50 -5.97
N VAL A 61 16.68 -1.87 -7.26
CA VAL A 61 15.47 -1.94 -8.10
C VAL A 61 14.44 -2.89 -7.52
N GLU A 62 14.90 -3.99 -6.93
CA GLU A 62 14.07 -4.98 -6.26
C GLU A 62 13.34 -4.37 -5.06
N MET A 63 14.01 -3.49 -4.30
CA MET A 63 13.38 -2.76 -3.19
C MET A 63 12.39 -1.72 -3.66
N ILE A 64 12.62 -1.09 -4.83
CA ILE A 64 11.63 -0.20 -5.46
C ILE A 64 10.34 -0.98 -5.74
N ALA A 65 10.45 -2.19 -6.29
CA ALA A 65 9.29 -3.01 -6.64
C ALA A 65 8.43 -3.34 -5.40
N VAL A 66 9.04 -3.77 -4.30
CA VAL A 66 8.30 -4.05 -3.05
C VAL A 66 7.69 -2.79 -2.47
N LYS A 67 8.49 -1.73 -2.28
CA LYS A 67 8.03 -0.46 -1.70
C LYS A 67 6.84 0.13 -2.47
N THR A 68 6.92 0.12 -3.79
CA THR A 68 5.85 0.68 -4.64
C THR A 68 4.62 -0.21 -4.67
N ALA A 69 4.77 -1.54 -4.67
CA ALA A 69 3.65 -2.48 -4.57
C ALA A 69 2.91 -2.35 -3.24
N THR A 70 3.63 -2.28 -2.12
CA THR A 70 3.03 -2.14 -0.78
C THR A 70 2.37 -0.78 -0.58
N LEU A 71 2.96 0.30 -1.13
CA LEU A 71 2.31 1.61 -1.16
C LEU A 71 1.04 1.63 -2.00
N SER A 72 1.05 1.03 -3.18
CA SER A 72 -0.13 0.94 -4.05
C SER A 72 -1.27 0.21 -3.32
N PHE A 73 -0.95 -0.87 -2.61
CA PHE A 73 -1.89 -1.57 -1.75
C PHE A 73 -2.46 -0.67 -0.64
N ALA A 74 -1.60 0.02 0.11
CA ALA A 74 -2.02 0.89 1.21
C ALA A 74 -2.91 2.05 0.72
N LEU A 75 -2.56 2.68 -0.40
CA LEU A 75 -3.34 3.76 -1.01
C LEU A 75 -4.70 3.28 -1.52
N LYS A 76 -4.77 2.08 -2.12
CA LYS A 76 -6.04 1.46 -2.50
C LYS A 76 -6.93 1.26 -1.28
N LEU A 77 -6.38 0.72 -0.19
CA LEU A 77 -7.12 0.51 1.05
C LEU A 77 -7.66 1.83 1.63
N LEU A 78 -6.83 2.88 1.64
CA LEU A 78 -7.26 4.21 2.07
C LEU A 78 -8.40 4.73 1.20
N ALA A 79 -8.25 4.67 -0.13
CA ALA A 79 -9.28 5.13 -1.06
C ALA A 79 -10.61 4.40 -0.87
N GLU A 80 -10.57 3.07 -0.74
CA GLU A 80 -11.77 2.25 -0.47
C GLU A 80 -12.45 2.65 0.85
N LYS A 81 -11.66 2.92 1.90
CA LYS A 81 -12.19 3.37 3.20
C LYS A 81 -12.77 4.78 3.15
N THR A 82 -12.13 5.71 2.47
CA THR A 82 -12.64 7.08 2.31
C THR A 82 -13.97 7.07 1.56
N ILE A 83 -14.06 6.34 0.44
CA ILE A 83 -15.30 6.22 -0.34
C ILE A 83 -16.42 5.59 0.49
N MET A 84 -16.11 4.57 1.29
CA MET A 84 -17.07 3.94 2.20
C MET A 84 -17.63 4.94 3.21
N LEU A 85 -16.75 5.71 3.87
CA LEU A 85 -17.15 6.72 4.86
C LEU A 85 -18.01 7.83 4.23
N GLU A 86 -17.62 8.34 3.06
CA GLU A 86 -18.42 9.34 2.33
C GLU A 86 -19.79 8.79 1.92
N THR A 87 -19.84 7.53 1.46
CA THR A 87 -21.11 6.89 1.08
C THR A 87 -22.04 6.74 2.27
N ASP A 88 -21.51 6.36 3.44
CA ASP A 88 -22.30 6.20 4.65
C ASP A 88 -22.78 7.55 5.20
N TYR A 89 -21.93 8.58 5.14
CA TYR A 89 -22.31 9.97 5.48
C TYR A 89 -23.49 10.46 4.62
N LEU A 90 -23.41 10.30 3.29
CA LEU A 90 -24.48 10.71 2.36
C LEU A 90 -25.79 9.93 2.55
N LYS A 91 -25.74 8.67 2.99
CA LYS A 91 -26.94 7.89 3.33
C LYS A 91 -27.58 8.36 4.64
N GLY A 92 -26.75 8.73 5.62
CA GLY A 92 -27.21 9.26 6.90
C GLY A 92 -27.95 10.59 6.74
N GLU A 93 -27.45 11.51 5.90
CA GLU A 93 -28.12 12.78 5.60
C GLU A 93 -29.49 12.56 4.96
N LYS A 94 -29.60 11.67 3.96
CA LYS A 94 -30.88 11.35 3.28
C LYS A 94 -31.92 10.67 4.16
N SER A 95 -31.52 10.10 5.29
CA SER A 95 -32.44 9.44 6.23
C SER A 95 -32.99 10.39 7.30
N ASN A 96 -32.39 11.58 7.42
CA ASN A 96 -32.76 12.63 8.37
C ASN A 96 -33.52 13.81 7.70
N GLU A 97 -33.74 13.76 6.38
CA GLU A 97 -34.73 14.58 5.64
C GLU A 97 -36.06 13.84 5.52
#